data_AF-A0A0B1T660-F1
#
_entry.id   AF-A0A0B1T660-F1
#
_cell.length_a   1.000
_cell.length_b   1.000
_cell.length_c   1.000
_cell.angle_alpha   90.00
_cell.angle_beta   90.00
_cell.angle_gamma   90.00
#
_symmetry.space_group_name_H-M   'P 1'
#
loop_
_entity.id
_entity.type
_entity.pdbx_description
1 polymer ?
#
loop_
_entity_poly.entity_id
_entity_poly.type
_entity_poly.pdbx_seq_one_letter_code
_entity_poly.pdbx_strand_id
1 'polypeptide(L)'
;MKMIESNTCVSFKPRNREEDYVNIYNVEGKGCMGVATIVHELLHVVGLNHEHVREDRDDYVKIHWENINKTMAYNFVKLNRSEATTYGIKYDYLSIMHYSKYAYAKWNGMITVETLDRRYQWSHIIQLQNAIGNQKEPSPSDYMKVCKIYNCNICMGKPMQDKSIVPPDCEDKDPECLQLAYDGFGCEYDYMKKNCCGTCAEIESNM
;
A
#
# COMPACT_ATOMS: atom_id res chain seq x y z
N MET A 1 -11.15 11.42 -2.76
CA MET A 1 -10.57 12.67 -3.30
C MET A 1 -9.81 13.41 -2.22
N LYS A 2 -10.46 13.98 -1.20
CA LYS A 2 -9.78 14.70 -0.09
C LYS A 2 -8.56 13.99 0.51
N MET A 3 -8.58 12.67 0.65
CA MET A 3 -7.45 11.89 1.17
C MET A 3 -6.16 12.10 0.36
N ILE A 4 -6.24 12.14 -0.97
CA ILE A 4 -5.10 12.43 -1.85
C ILE A 4 -4.74 13.91 -1.78
N GLU A 5 -5.73 14.81 -1.79
CA GLU A 5 -5.52 16.27 -1.82
C GLU A 5 -4.92 16.83 -0.53
N SER A 6 -5.23 16.23 0.62
CA SER A 6 -4.71 16.67 1.92
C SER A 6 -3.29 16.17 2.17
N ASN A 7 -2.87 15.09 1.51
CA ASN A 7 -1.58 14.43 1.74
C ASN A 7 -0.57 14.63 0.61
N THR A 8 -1.00 15.17 -0.53
CA THR A 8 -0.16 15.41 -1.70
C THR A 8 -0.46 16.78 -2.28
N CYS A 9 0.26 17.17 -3.34
CA CYS A 9 -0.04 18.36 -4.13
C CYS A 9 -1.05 18.11 -5.27
N VAL A 10 -1.53 16.88 -5.45
CA VAL A 10 -2.51 16.54 -6.48
C VAL A 10 -3.90 16.95 -6.01
N SER A 11 -4.63 17.68 -6.86
CA SER A 11 -5.99 18.16 -6.57
C SER A 11 -6.97 17.80 -7.67
N PHE A 12 -8.22 17.56 -7.29
CA PHE A 12 -9.32 17.26 -8.19
C PHE A 12 -10.30 18.43 -8.16
N LYS A 13 -10.60 18.98 -9.33
CA LYS A 13 -11.60 20.03 -9.50
C LYS A 13 -12.70 19.57 -10.44
N PRO A 14 -13.94 20.07 -10.31
CA PRO A 14 -14.96 19.84 -11.31
C PRO A 14 -14.48 20.26 -12.70
N ARG A 15 -14.77 19.43 -13.70
CA ARG A 15 -14.43 19.73 -15.09
C ARG A 15 -15.17 20.98 -15.55
N ASN A 16 -14.48 21.84 -16.31
CA ASN A 16 -15.07 22.96 -17.02
C ASN A 16 -14.86 22.83 -18.53
N ARG A 17 -13.63 23.03 -19.00
CA ARG A 17 -13.27 23.02 -20.43
C ARG A 17 -12.06 22.15 -20.74
N GLU A 18 -11.52 21.48 -19.73
CA GLU A 18 -10.37 20.60 -19.87
C GLU A 18 -10.71 19.47 -20.86
N GLU A 19 -9.82 19.28 -21.83
CA GLU A 19 -9.92 18.27 -22.88
C GLU A 19 -9.80 16.88 -22.27
N ASP A 20 -8.73 16.66 -21.51
CA ASP A 20 -8.50 15.44 -20.74
C ASP A 20 -9.15 15.55 -19.36
N TYR A 21 -9.93 14.52 -19.01
CA TYR A 21 -10.62 14.44 -17.74
C TYR A 21 -10.89 12.99 -17.34
N VAL A 22 -11.05 12.78 -16.05
CA VAL A 22 -11.46 11.50 -15.48
C VAL A 22 -12.96 11.54 -15.28
N ASN A 23 -13.68 10.59 -15.89
CA ASN A 23 -15.12 10.47 -15.71
C ASN A 23 -15.44 9.33 -14.74
N ILE A 24 -16.00 9.66 -13.58
CA ILE A 24 -16.40 8.67 -12.56
C ILE A 24 -17.91 8.55 -12.59
N TYR A 25 -18.42 7.39 -13.02
CA TYR A 25 -19.85 7.08 -12.99
C TYR A 25 -20.08 5.74 -12.32
N ASN A 26 -21.15 5.66 -11.53
CA ASN A 26 -21.57 4.42 -10.91
C ASN A 26 -22.61 3.73 -11.79
N VAL A 27 -22.49 2.42 -11.98
CA VAL A 27 -23.53 1.61 -12.59
C VAL A 27 -24.22 0.83 -11.48
N GLU A 28 -25.52 1.08 -11.31
CA GLU A 28 -26.34 0.42 -10.30
C GLU A 28 -26.25 -1.11 -10.42
N GLY A 29 -26.14 -1.79 -9.27
CA GLY A 29 -25.98 -3.25 -9.20
C GLY A 29 -24.60 -3.77 -9.64
N LYS A 30 -23.68 -2.92 -10.09
CA LYS A 30 -22.30 -3.26 -10.45
C LYS A 30 -21.26 -2.48 -9.64
N GLY A 31 -21.71 -1.80 -8.58
CA GLY A 31 -20.93 -0.76 -7.92
C GLY A 31 -19.71 -1.28 -7.16
N CYS A 32 -18.57 -0.66 -7.42
CA CYS A 32 -17.34 -0.69 -6.62
C CYS A 32 -17.25 0.53 -5.69
N MET A 33 -18.39 1.08 -5.25
CA MET A 33 -18.47 2.42 -4.62
C MET A 33 -18.01 2.47 -3.15
N GLY A 34 -17.18 1.51 -2.71
CA GLY A 34 -16.48 1.64 -1.45
C GLY A 34 -15.46 2.78 -1.54
N VAL A 35 -15.35 3.60 -0.49
CA VAL A 35 -14.38 4.72 -0.46
C VAL A 35 -12.96 4.22 -0.75
N ALA A 36 -12.55 3.10 -0.16
CA ALA A 36 -11.25 2.47 -0.39
C ALA A 36 -11.04 2.12 -1.88
N THR A 37 -12.02 1.48 -2.52
CA THR A 37 -11.93 1.12 -3.93
C THR A 37 -11.86 2.35 -4.83
N ILE A 38 -12.69 3.38 -4.57
CA ILE A 38 -12.62 4.63 -5.34
C ILE A 38 -11.23 5.28 -5.22
N VAL A 39 -10.64 5.26 -4.03
CA VAL A 39 -9.30 5.83 -3.81
C VAL A 39 -8.22 4.98 -4.50
N HIS A 40 -8.31 3.65 -4.46
CA HIS A 40 -7.43 2.74 -5.20
C HIS A 40 -7.44 3.02 -6.71
N GLU A 41 -8.63 3.12 -7.31
CA GLU A 41 -8.75 3.43 -8.74
C GLU A 41 -8.24 4.84 -9.08
N LEU A 42 -8.46 5.82 -8.19
CA LEU A 42 -7.88 7.15 -8.36
C LEU A 42 -6.35 7.14 -8.25
N LEU A 43 -5.78 6.27 -7.41
CA LEU A 43 -4.34 6.08 -7.30
C LEU A 43 -3.74 5.46 -8.57
N HIS A 44 -4.45 4.56 -9.25
CA HIS A 44 -4.09 4.13 -10.60
C HIS A 44 -4.07 5.29 -11.59
N VAL A 45 -5.08 6.14 -11.58
CA VAL A 45 -5.18 7.30 -12.47
C VAL A 45 -4.05 8.31 -12.27
N VAL A 46 -3.61 8.55 -11.04
CA VAL A 46 -2.44 9.42 -10.75
C VAL A 46 -1.10 8.73 -11.02
N GLY A 47 -1.08 7.44 -11.38
CA GLY A 47 0.11 6.76 -11.90
C GLY A 47 0.72 5.70 -10.98
N LEU A 48 0.02 5.22 -9.95
CA LEU A 48 0.47 4.05 -9.19
C LEU A 48 0.06 2.74 -9.87
N ASN A 49 0.98 1.77 -9.87
CA ASN A 49 0.67 0.39 -10.22
C ASN A 49 0.41 -0.42 -8.96
N HIS A 50 -0.10 -1.65 -9.11
CA HIS A 50 -0.24 -2.54 -7.95
C HIS A 50 1.11 -2.81 -7.30
N GLU A 51 1.15 -2.88 -5.96
CA GLU A 51 2.42 -3.05 -5.24
C GLU A 51 3.06 -4.41 -5.56
N HIS A 52 2.25 -5.46 -5.75
CA HIS A 52 2.73 -6.81 -6.04
C HIS A 52 3.28 -6.98 -7.46
N VAL A 53 3.17 -5.98 -8.35
CA VAL A 53 3.79 -6.03 -9.69
C VAL A 53 5.13 -5.30 -9.76
N ARG A 54 5.66 -4.80 -8.64
CA ARG A 54 6.99 -4.21 -8.60
C ARG A 54 8.06 -5.20 -9.08
N GLU A 55 9.13 -4.66 -9.65
CA GLU A 55 10.26 -5.45 -10.15
C GLU A 55 10.94 -6.29 -9.04
N ASP A 56 11.00 -5.71 -7.83
CA ASP A 56 11.64 -6.25 -6.62
C ASP A 56 10.69 -7.09 -5.76
N ARG A 57 9.45 -7.31 -6.19
CA ARG A 57 8.41 -7.95 -5.37
C ARG A 57 8.77 -9.37 -4.90
N ASP A 58 9.63 -10.09 -5.63
CA ASP A 58 10.01 -11.46 -5.26
C ASP A 58 10.92 -11.53 -4.01
N ASP A 59 11.46 -10.39 -3.54
CA ASP A 59 12.16 -10.28 -2.25
C ASP A 59 11.20 -10.15 -1.06
N TYR A 60 9.91 -9.89 -1.33
CA TYR A 60 8.90 -9.57 -0.31
C TYR A 60 7.71 -10.53 -0.35
N VAL A 61 7.32 -11.01 -1.53
CA VAL A 61 6.19 -11.92 -1.72
C VAL A 61 6.56 -13.06 -2.66
N LYS A 62 5.97 -14.22 -2.41
CA LYS A 62 5.99 -15.36 -3.31
C LYS A 62 4.64 -15.49 -4.01
N ILE A 63 4.68 -15.57 -5.34
CA ILE A 63 3.51 -15.81 -6.16
C ILE A 63 3.34 -17.32 -6.40
N HIS A 64 2.21 -17.86 -5.97
CA HIS A 64 1.82 -19.25 -6.22
C HIS A 64 1.09 -19.37 -7.55
N TRP A 65 1.85 -19.38 -8.65
CA TRP A 65 1.33 -19.47 -10.01
C TRP A 65 0.40 -20.67 -10.23
N GLU A 66 0.67 -21.79 -9.57
CA GLU A 66 -0.13 -23.00 -9.58
C GLU A 66 -1.53 -22.81 -8.99
N ASN A 67 -1.73 -21.80 -8.13
CA ASN A 67 -2.99 -21.50 -7.45
C ASN A 67 -3.81 -20.42 -8.17
N ILE A 68 -3.24 -19.73 -9.16
CA ILE A 68 -3.91 -18.64 -9.87
C ILE A 68 -4.77 -19.21 -11.00
N ASN A 69 -5.95 -18.62 -11.22
CA ASN A 69 -6.74 -18.90 -12.41
C ASN A 69 -5.93 -18.56 -13.67
N LYS A 70 -5.71 -19.54 -14.55
CA LYS A 70 -4.85 -19.40 -15.75
C LYS A 70 -5.18 -18.17 -16.61
N THR A 71 -6.46 -17.80 -16.73
CA THR A 71 -6.85 -16.63 -17.52
C THR A 71 -6.51 -15.30 -16.86
N MET A 72 -6.17 -15.31 -15.56
CA MET A 72 -5.87 -14.13 -14.75
C MET A 72 -4.38 -14.00 -14.41
N ALA A 73 -3.53 -14.95 -14.82
CA ALA A 73 -2.11 -14.98 -14.48
C ALA A 73 -1.35 -13.72 -14.95
N TYR A 74 -1.81 -13.07 -16.03
CA TYR A 74 -1.18 -11.84 -16.52
C TYR A 74 -1.21 -10.68 -15.50
N ASN A 75 -2.17 -10.65 -14.57
CA ASN A 75 -2.27 -9.63 -13.50
C ASN A 75 -1.14 -9.72 -12.45
N PHE A 76 -0.32 -10.79 -12.50
CA PHE A 76 0.78 -11.02 -11.57
C PHE A 76 2.15 -10.87 -12.25
N VAL A 77 2.19 -10.52 -13.54
CA VAL A 77 3.45 -10.27 -14.24
C VAL A 77 4.08 -8.99 -13.67
N LYS A 78 5.39 -9.05 -13.37
CA LYS A 78 6.12 -7.89 -12.86
C LYS A 78 6.29 -6.85 -13.97
N LEU A 79 6.23 -5.59 -13.58
CA LEU A 79 6.70 -4.48 -14.40
C LEU A 79 8.23 -4.47 -14.38
N ASN A 80 8.82 -4.15 -15.53
CA ASN A 80 10.26 -3.99 -15.62
C ASN A 80 10.69 -2.55 -15.27
N ARG A 81 11.99 -2.34 -15.05
CA ARG A 81 12.56 -1.02 -14.66
C ARG A 81 12.40 0.09 -15.70
N SER A 82 12.08 -0.26 -16.96
CA SER A 82 11.76 0.74 -17.99
C SER A 82 10.29 1.17 -17.98
N GLU A 83 9.41 0.37 -17.37
CA GLU A 83 7.97 0.63 -17.27
C GLU A 83 7.60 1.32 -15.95
N ALA A 84 8.32 1.02 -14.86
CA ALA A 84 8.03 1.55 -13.53
C ALA A 84 9.29 1.80 -12.71
N THR A 85 9.19 2.76 -11.79
CA THR A 85 10.22 3.07 -10.79
C THR A 85 9.62 2.99 -9.38
N THR A 86 10.42 2.54 -8.43
CA THR A 86 10.05 2.48 -7.01
C THR A 86 10.28 3.82 -6.31
N TYR A 87 10.94 4.77 -6.97
CA TYR A 87 11.43 6.02 -6.38
C TYR A 87 12.29 5.82 -5.11
N GLY A 88 12.90 4.64 -4.95
CA GLY A 88 13.66 4.27 -3.75
C GLY A 88 12.79 4.11 -2.50
N ILE A 89 11.48 3.94 -2.65
CA ILE A 89 10.55 3.68 -1.54
C ILE A 89 10.48 2.15 -1.34
N LYS A 90 10.61 1.71 -0.09
CA LYS A 90 10.55 0.29 0.30
C LYS A 90 9.22 -0.34 -0.15
N TYR A 91 9.20 -1.66 -0.30
CA TYR A 91 7.98 -2.40 -0.60
C TYR A 91 7.00 -2.29 0.56
N ASP A 92 5.74 -2.05 0.25
CA ASP A 92 4.71 -1.80 1.26
C ASP A 92 3.59 -2.84 1.24
N TYR A 93 3.63 -3.78 2.18
CA TYR A 93 2.57 -4.79 2.36
C TYR A 93 1.21 -4.16 2.69
N LEU A 94 1.19 -2.99 3.31
CA LEU A 94 -0.02 -2.29 3.72
C LEU A 94 -0.43 -1.18 2.74
N SER A 95 0.11 -1.19 1.53
CA SER A 95 -0.34 -0.31 0.46
C SER A 95 -1.77 -0.65 0.07
N ILE A 96 -2.60 0.36 -0.16
CA ILE A 96 -3.95 0.14 -0.72
C ILE A 96 -3.88 -0.43 -2.14
N MET A 97 -2.73 -0.31 -2.80
CA MET A 97 -2.45 -0.84 -4.14
C MET A 97 -2.01 -2.31 -4.11
N HIS A 98 -1.90 -2.95 -2.94
CA HIS A 98 -1.48 -4.34 -2.84
C HIS A 98 -2.67 -5.30 -3.04
N TYR A 99 -2.50 -6.36 -3.82
CA TYR A 99 -3.50 -7.43 -3.92
C TYR A 99 -3.68 -8.21 -2.64
N SER A 100 -4.87 -8.79 -2.47
CA SER A 100 -5.14 -9.69 -1.36
C SER A 100 -4.46 -11.05 -1.56
N LYS A 101 -4.29 -11.77 -0.44
CA LYS A 101 -3.71 -13.11 -0.37
C LYS A 101 -4.36 -14.14 -1.30
N TYR A 102 -5.64 -13.96 -1.61
CA TYR A 102 -6.45 -14.89 -2.42
C TYR A 102 -6.82 -14.31 -3.79
N ALA A 103 -6.20 -13.22 -4.22
CA ALA A 103 -6.51 -12.56 -5.47
C ALA A 103 -6.44 -13.56 -6.64
N TYR A 104 -7.53 -13.64 -7.42
CA TYR A 104 -7.67 -14.52 -8.57
C TYR A 104 -7.34 -16.01 -8.33
N ALA A 105 -7.52 -16.50 -7.11
CA ALA A 105 -7.37 -17.91 -6.78
C ALA A 105 -8.30 -18.78 -7.63
N LYS A 106 -7.79 -19.91 -8.13
CA LYS A 106 -8.58 -20.89 -8.90
C LYS A 106 -9.67 -21.56 -8.05
N TRP A 107 -9.43 -21.70 -6.74
CA TRP A 107 -10.37 -22.26 -5.77
C TRP A 107 -10.34 -21.44 -4.48
N ASN A 108 -11.47 -21.34 -3.79
CA ASN A 108 -11.59 -20.59 -2.53
C ASN A 108 -10.58 -21.05 -1.49
N GLY A 109 -9.91 -20.09 -0.84
CA GLY A 109 -8.92 -20.34 0.22
C GLY A 109 -7.51 -20.67 -0.29
N MET A 110 -7.29 -20.78 -1.61
CA MET A 110 -5.94 -20.96 -2.14
C MET A 110 -5.16 -19.65 -2.13
N ILE A 111 -4.02 -19.66 -1.45
CA ILE A 111 -3.09 -18.54 -1.40
C ILE A 111 -2.46 -18.37 -2.78
N THR A 112 -2.59 -17.17 -3.35
CA THR A 112 -1.93 -16.77 -4.60
C THR A 112 -0.75 -15.83 -4.34
N VAL A 113 -0.84 -15.02 -3.28
CA VAL A 113 0.22 -14.11 -2.82
C VAL A 113 0.57 -14.46 -1.38
N GLU A 114 1.76 -15.02 -1.17
CA GLU A 114 2.33 -15.32 0.15
C GLU A 114 3.34 -14.22 0.50
N THR A 115 3.14 -13.47 1.59
CA THR A 115 4.17 -12.56 2.13
C THR A 115 5.36 -13.38 2.62
N LEU A 116 6.59 -12.89 2.54
CA LEU A 116 7.79 -13.60 3.03
C LEU A 116 8.14 -13.22 4.47
N ASP A 117 7.77 -12.00 4.87
CA ASP A 117 7.94 -11.53 6.23
C ASP A 117 6.85 -12.13 7.15
N ARG A 118 7.32 -12.88 8.15
CA ARG A 118 6.47 -13.59 9.12
C ARG A 118 5.50 -12.67 9.87
N ARG A 119 5.86 -11.39 10.06
CA ARG A 119 5.00 -10.37 10.68
C ARG A 119 3.66 -10.21 9.94
N TYR A 120 3.64 -10.51 8.63
CA TYR A 120 2.47 -10.41 7.77
C TYR A 120 1.91 -11.76 7.32
N GLN A 121 2.47 -12.90 7.77
CA GLN A 121 2.05 -14.24 7.34
C GLN A 121 0.98 -14.86 8.24
N TRP A 122 1.01 -14.59 9.55
CA TRP A 122 0.16 -15.30 10.53
C TRP A 122 0.21 -14.63 11.91
N SER A 123 -0.85 -13.93 12.34
CA SER A 123 -1.07 -13.71 13.78
C SER A 123 -2.19 -14.61 14.26
N HIS A 124 -2.08 -15.08 15.51
CA HIS A 124 -3.13 -15.82 16.22
C HIS A 124 -4.40 -14.99 16.44
N ILE A 125 -4.39 -13.69 16.11
CA ILE A 125 -5.57 -12.82 16.08
C ILE A 125 -6.12 -12.75 14.65
N ILE A 126 -7.43 -13.02 14.53
CA ILE A 126 -8.23 -13.08 13.29
C ILE A 126 -8.01 -11.88 12.34
N GLN A 127 -7.55 -10.72 12.84
CA GLN A 127 -7.40 -9.50 12.05
C GLN A 127 -6.16 -9.49 11.11
N LEU A 128 -5.07 -10.18 11.45
CA LEU A 128 -3.84 -10.19 10.60
C LEU A 128 -3.77 -11.37 9.63
N GLN A 129 -4.76 -12.28 9.64
CA GLN A 129 -4.83 -13.38 8.66
C GLN A 129 -4.90 -12.89 7.19
N ASN A 130 -5.13 -11.59 6.98
CA ASN A 130 -5.21 -10.95 5.66
C ASN A 130 -4.57 -9.54 5.66
N ALA A 131 -3.33 -9.42 6.13
CA ALA A 131 -2.64 -8.12 6.21
C ALA A 131 -2.57 -7.38 4.86
N ILE A 132 -2.44 -8.10 3.74
CA ILE A 132 -2.40 -7.53 2.40
C ILE A 132 -3.79 -7.46 1.75
N GLY A 133 -4.06 -6.37 1.02
CA GLY A 133 -5.23 -6.20 0.15
C GLY A 133 -6.58 -6.01 0.85
N ASN A 134 -6.59 -5.53 2.09
CA ASN A 134 -7.80 -5.18 2.85
C ASN A 134 -7.79 -3.75 3.42
N GLN A 135 -6.82 -2.95 2.96
CA GLN A 135 -6.61 -1.57 3.35
C GLN A 135 -7.83 -0.71 3.02
N LYS A 136 -8.21 0.16 3.96
CA LYS A 136 -9.31 1.11 3.76
C LYS A 136 -8.84 2.48 3.30
N GLU A 137 -7.55 2.76 3.50
CA GLU A 137 -6.92 4.05 3.23
C GLU A 137 -5.54 3.83 2.59
N PRO A 138 -5.06 4.78 1.76
CA PRO A 138 -3.69 4.74 1.26
C PRO A 138 -2.69 4.83 2.40
N SER A 139 -1.57 4.12 2.25
CA SER A 139 -0.46 4.23 3.17
C SER A 139 0.35 5.51 2.95
N PRO A 140 1.21 5.90 3.89
CA PRO A 140 2.19 6.97 3.74
C PRO A 140 3.12 6.73 2.55
N SER A 141 3.47 5.47 2.29
CA SER A 141 4.25 5.08 1.11
C SER A 141 3.49 5.36 -0.18
N ASP A 142 2.17 5.14 -0.23
CA ASP A 142 1.35 5.49 -1.40
C ASP A 142 1.36 7.00 -1.66
N TYR A 143 1.15 7.83 -0.63
CA TYR A 143 1.24 9.28 -0.76
C TYR A 143 2.64 9.74 -1.15
N MET A 144 3.68 9.18 -0.53
CA MET A 144 5.08 9.50 -0.83
C MET A 144 5.43 9.19 -2.29
N LYS A 145 4.95 8.07 -2.85
CA LYS A 145 5.10 7.75 -4.28
C LYS A 145 4.47 8.85 -5.14
N VAL A 146 3.23 9.23 -4.86
CA VAL A 146 2.54 10.32 -5.58
C VAL A 146 3.30 11.64 -5.45
N CYS A 147 3.76 12.00 -4.25
CA CYS A 147 4.52 13.22 -4.01
C CYS A 147 5.82 13.25 -4.81
N LYS A 148 6.52 12.12 -4.94
CA LYS A 148 7.73 12.01 -5.77
C LYS A 148 7.42 12.05 -7.27
N ILE A 149 6.34 11.41 -7.73
CA ILE A 149 5.90 11.47 -9.14
C ILE A 149 5.65 12.92 -9.57
N TYR A 150 4.96 13.70 -8.73
CA TYR A 150 4.54 15.06 -9.06
C TYR A 150 5.44 16.17 -8.49
N ASN A 151 6.59 15.82 -7.88
CA ASN A 151 7.52 16.75 -7.24
C ASN A 151 6.84 17.74 -6.28
N CYS A 152 5.99 17.23 -5.40
CA CYS A 152 5.30 18.06 -4.41
C CYS A 152 6.30 18.73 -3.44
N ASN A 153 6.08 19.99 -3.08
CA ASN A 153 6.92 20.67 -2.09
C ASN A 153 6.62 20.24 -0.65
N ILE A 154 5.34 19.95 -0.39
CA ILE A 154 4.82 19.49 0.91
C ILE A 154 4.13 18.14 0.64
N CYS A 155 4.43 17.14 1.47
CA CYS A 155 3.82 15.83 1.45
C CYS A 155 3.40 15.44 2.87
N MET A 156 2.14 15.02 3.04
CA MET A 156 1.57 14.70 4.37
C MET A 156 1.85 15.79 5.41
N GLY A 157 1.70 17.06 5.00
CA GLY A 157 1.93 18.23 5.86
C GLY A 157 3.39 18.60 6.14
N LYS A 158 4.39 17.85 5.63
CA LYS A 158 5.82 18.09 5.87
C LYS A 158 6.58 18.45 4.58
N PRO A 159 7.63 19.30 4.63
CA PRO A 159 8.45 19.61 3.45
C PRO A 159 9.24 18.38 2.97
N MET A 160 9.26 18.08 1.67
CA MET A 160 9.92 16.88 1.12
C MET A 160 11.43 16.76 1.40
N GLN A 161 12.11 17.85 1.79
CA GLN A 161 13.53 17.84 2.21
C GLN A 161 13.73 17.38 3.67
N ASP A 162 12.66 17.21 4.43
CA ASP A 162 12.72 16.73 5.81
C ASP A 162 13.04 15.23 5.83
N LYS A 163 14.15 14.86 6.48
CA LYS A 163 14.58 13.47 6.64
C LYS A 163 13.63 12.66 7.53
N SER A 164 12.71 13.31 8.26
CA SER A 164 11.68 12.65 9.06
C SER A 164 10.56 11.98 8.24
N ILE A 165 10.48 12.24 6.92
CA ILE A 165 9.46 11.64 6.04
C ILE A 165 9.94 10.32 5.41
N VAL A 166 11.22 9.99 5.56
CA VAL A 166 11.73 8.66 5.24
C VAL A 166 11.68 7.85 6.54
N PRO A 167 10.91 6.75 6.62
CA PRO A 167 10.92 5.87 7.79
C PRO A 167 12.38 5.54 8.13
N PRO A 168 12.82 5.72 9.40
CA PRO A 168 14.19 5.40 9.75
C PRO A 168 14.55 3.99 9.30
N ASP A 169 15.79 3.82 8.83
CA ASP A 169 16.32 2.53 8.42
C ASP A 169 16.62 1.69 9.67
N CYS A 170 15.56 1.30 10.36
CA CYS A 170 15.63 0.47 11.54
C CYS A 170 14.68 -0.71 11.41
N GLU A 171 15.21 -1.88 11.74
CA GLU A 171 14.45 -3.13 11.75
C GLU A 171 13.93 -3.41 13.15
N ASP A 172 12.77 -4.06 13.22
CA ASP A 172 12.26 -4.59 14.48
C ASP A 172 13.16 -5.70 14.99
N LYS A 173 13.52 -5.62 16.27
CA LYS A 173 14.24 -6.69 16.97
C LYS A 173 13.29 -7.77 17.47
N ASP A 174 12.03 -7.39 17.68
CA ASP A 174 10.99 -8.29 18.15
C ASP A 174 9.96 -8.53 17.03
N PRO A 175 9.74 -9.79 16.61
CA PRO A 175 8.77 -10.10 15.57
C PRO A 175 7.31 -9.80 15.98
N GLU A 176 7.01 -9.57 17.25
CA GLU A 176 5.67 -9.24 17.75
C GLU A 176 5.37 -7.73 17.75
N CYS A 177 6.30 -6.90 17.28
CA CYS A 177 6.14 -5.43 17.32
C CYS A 177 4.86 -4.93 16.64
N LEU A 178 4.54 -5.43 15.45
CA LEU A 178 3.31 -5.07 14.75
C LEU A 178 2.08 -5.49 15.57
N GLN A 179 2.14 -6.63 16.24
CA GLN A 179 1.07 -7.12 17.10
C GLN A 179 0.87 -6.22 18.32
N LEU A 180 1.94 -5.87 19.02
CA LEU A 180 1.92 -4.96 20.17
C LEU A 180 1.31 -3.60 19.78
N ALA A 181 1.69 -3.06 18.64
CA ALA A 181 1.10 -1.84 18.12
C ALA A 181 -0.43 -1.93 17.92
N TYR A 182 -0.93 -3.02 17.33
CA TYR A 182 -2.37 -3.25 17.17
C TYR A 182 -3.11 -3.46 18.49
N ASP A 183 -2.43 -4.03 19.49
CA ASP A 183 -2.96 -4.22 20.85
C ASP A 183 -2.96 -2.90 21.67
N GLY A 184 -2.55 -1.79 21.05
CA GLY A 184 -2.59 -0.44 21.63
C GLY A 184 -1.31 -0.03 22.35
N PHE A 185 -0.22 -0.79 22.21
CA PHE A 185 1.09 -0.34 22.69
C PHE A 185 1.67 0.68 21.70
N GLY A 186 1.52 1.95 22.04
CA GLY A 186 2.06 3.04 21.22
C GLY A 186 3.58 3.13 21.24
N CYS A 187 4.12 3.92 20.31
CA CYS A 187 5.56 4.11 20.18
C CYS A 187 6.17 5.01 21.27
N GLU A 188 5.35 5.53 22.17
CA GLU A 188 5.77 6.18 23.40
C GLU A 188 6.30 5.20 24.46
N TYR A 189 5.90 3.92 24.41
CA TYR A 189 6.33 2.91 25.38
C TYR A 189 7.81 2.55 25.19
N ASP A 190 8.57 2.49 26.29
CA ASP A 190 10.02 2.20 26.25
C ASP A 190 10.36 0.88 25.56
N TYR A 191 9.50 -0.13 25.70
CA TYR A 191 9.64 -1.40 25.01
C TYR A 191 9.55 -1.22 23.48
N MET A 192 8.50 -0.51 23.03
CA MET A 192 8.25 -0.25 21.62
C MET A 192 9.39 0.59 21.01
N LYS A 193 9.84 1.65 21.70
CA LYS A 193 11.00 2.45 21.24
C LYS A 193 12.28 1.62 21.07
N LYS A 194 12.51 0.66 21.96
CA LYS A 194 13.77 -0.10 22.01
C LYS A 194 13.81 -1.27 21.02
N ASN A 195 12.68 -1.92 20.82
CA ASN A 195 12.58 -3.19 20.11
C ASN A 195 11.78 -3.11 18.81
N CYS A 196 10.92 -2.10 18.66
CA CYS A 196 9.94 -1.98 17.59
C CYS A 196 10.14 -0.75 16.73
N CYS A 197 11.39 -0.37 16.48
CA CYS A 197 11.69 0.85 15.73
C CYS A 197 11.13 0.81 14.30
N GLY A 198 11.15 -0.34 13.62
CA GLY A 198 10.61 -0.48 12.26
C GLY A 198 9.09 -0.35 12.24
N THR A 199 8.41 -1.08 13.11
CA THR A 199 6.95 -0.96 13.31
C THR A 199 6.57 0.47 13.71
N CYS A 200 7.34 1.11 14.60
CA CYS A 200 7.07 2.47 15.04
C CYS A 200 7.33 3.51 13.96
N ALA A 201 8.38 3.34 13.17
CA ALA A 201 8.63 4.15 11.99
C ALA A 201 7.47 4.07 10.98
N GLU A 202 6.94 2.86 10.76
CA GLU A 202 5.78 2.64 9.92
C GLU A 202 4.55 3.32 10.53
N ILE A 203 4.22 3.11 11.81
CA ILE A 203 3.02 3.67 12.46
C ILE A 203 3.07 5.19 12.62
N GLU A 204 4.19 5.76 13.04
CA GLU A 204 4.33 7.22 13.19
C GLU A 204 4.33 7.94 11.84
N SER A 205 4.64 7.24 10.74
CA SER A 205 4.40 7.77 9.39
C SER A 205 2.92 7.73 8.98
N ASN A 206 2.10 6.89 9.65
CA ASN A 206 0.65 6.71 9.43
C ASN A 206 -0.25 7.63 10.31
N MET A 207 0.32 8.44 11.21
CA MET A 207 -0.39 9.40 12.08
C MET A 207 -0.16 10.86 11.64
#